data_AF-A0A429E9Q2-F1
#
_entry.id   AF-A0A429E9Q2-F1
#
_cell.length_a   1.000
_cell.length_b   1.000
_cell.length_c   1.000
_cell.angle_alpha   90.00
_cell.angle_beta   90.00
_cell.angle_gamma   90.00
#
_symmetry.space_group_name_H-M   'P 1'
#
loop_
_entity.id
_entity.type
_entity.pdbx_description
1 polymer ?
#
loop_
_entity_poly.entity_id
_entity_poly.type
_entity_poly.pdbx_seq_one_letter_code
_entity_poly.pdbx_strand_id
1 'polypeptide(L)' 'METKRVKLGDQMWKVNAAEAASVAATIEASMSEAKVVKLALLAGDDTPATVIFNGRVALLAVIDDGAVPRPTEISGSRT' A
#
# COMPACT_ATOMS: atom_id res chain seq x y z
N MET A 1 -6.45 -3.54 -18.74
CA MET A 1 -5.42 -3.71 -17.69
C MET A 1 -5.93 -3.00 -16.46
N GLU A 2 -6.25 -3.75 -15.41
CA GLU A 2 -6.73 -3.17 -14.16
C GLU A 2 -5.57 -2.46 -13.45
N THR A 3 -5.79 -1.21 -13.05
CA THR A 3 -4.76 -0.41 -12.36
C THR A 3 -4.79 -0.77 -10.89
N LYS A 4 -3.73 -1.41 -10.39
CA LYS A 4 -3.57 -1.69 -8.96
C LYS A 4 -3.22 -0.41 -8.22
N ARG A 5 -3.83 -0.20 -7.06
CA ARG A 5 -3.67 1.03 -6.27
C ARG A 5 -3.54 0.73 -4.80
N VAL A 6 -2.90 1.63 -4.08
CA VAL A 6 -2.87 1.63 -2.62
C VAL A 6 -3.31 2.98 -2.09
N LYS A 7 -4.19 2.97 -1.09
CA LYS A 7 -4.52 4.15 -0.29
C LYS A 7 -3.67 4.13 0.98
N LEU A 8 -2.85 5.16 1.15
CA LEU A 8 -2.04 5.39 2.35
C LEU A 8 -2.50 6.71 2.97
N GLY A 9 -3.16 6.64 4.13
CA GLY A 9 -3.86 7.80 4.69
C GLY A 9 -4.92 8.32 3.72
N ASP A 10 -4.85 9.59 3.35
CA ASP A 10 -5.77 10.23 2.38
C ASP A 10 -5.25 10.24 0.94
N GLN A 11 -4.07 9.67 0.69
CA GLN A 11 -3.45 9.67 -0.64
C GLN A 11 -3.60 8.32 -1.34
N MET A 12 -3.96 8.39 -2.62
CA MET A 12 -4.00 7.24 -3.53
C MET A 12 -2.73 7.20 -4.37
N TRP A 13 -2.14 6.01 -4.45
CA TRP A 13 -0.95 5.74 -5.24
C TRP A 13 -1.22 4.60 -6.21
N LYS A 14 -0.67 4.68 -7.41
CA LYS A 14 -0.67 3.56 -8.36
C LYS A 14 0.49 2.62 -8.02
N VAL A 15 0.31 1.35 -8.34
CA VAL A 15 1.33 0.32 -8.13
C VAL A 15 1.59 -0.39 -9.45
N ASN A 16 2.86 -0.63 -9.76
CA ASN A 16 3.21 -1.46 -10.90
C ASN A 16 2.60 -2.86 -10.68
N ALA A 17 1.89 -3.38 -11.69
CA ALA A 17 1.21 -4.67 -11.59
C ALA A 17 2.17 -5.81 -11.23
N ALA A 18 3.43 -5.75 -11.71
CA ALA A 18 4.45 -6.75 -11.40
C ALA A 18 4.94 -6.71 -9.95
N GLU A 19 4.82 -5.55 -9.29
CA GLU A 19 5.35 -5.30 -7.93
C GLU A 19 4.23 -5.28 -6.87
N ALA A 20 2.96 -5.33 -7.28
CA ALA A 20 1.85 -5.12 -6.36
C ALA A 20 1.79 -6.14 -5.21
N ALA A 21 2.11 -7.40 -5.48
CA ALA A 21 2.12 -8.44 -4.44
C ALA A 21 3.23 -8.19 -3.40
N SER A 22 4.42 -7.75 -3.83
CA SER A 22 5.52 -7.46 -2.90
C SER A 22 5.28 -6.18 -2.11
N VAL A 23 4.69 -5.15 -2.73
CA VAL A 23 4.26 -3.92 -2.05
C VAL A 23 3.22 -4.24 -0.97
N ALA A 24 2.22 -5.07 -1.28
CA ALA A 24 1.20 -5.50 -0.32
C ALA A 24 1.83 -6.21 0.89
N ALA A 25 2.67 -7.22 0.64
CA ALA A 25 3.36 -7.96 1.69
C ALA A 25 4.27 -7.05 2.54
N THR A 26 4.93 -6.06 1.92
CA THR A 26 5.80 -5.12 2.63
C THR A 26 5.00 -4.19 3.55
N ILE A 27 3.83 -3.71 3.09
CA ILE A 27 2.93 -2.90 3.91
C ILE A 27 2.45 -3.71 5.10
N GLU A 28 1.93 -4.91 4.87
CA GLU A 28 1.44 -5.81 5.92
C GLU A 28 2.52 -6.10 6.97
N ALA A 29 3.72 -6.52 6.53
CA ALA A 29 4.84 -6.77 7.42
C ALA A 29 5.27 -5.53 8.20
N SER A 30 5.27 -4.35 7.56
CA SER A 30 5.65 -3.11 8.25
C SER A 30 4.65 -2.69 9.33
N MET A 31 3.36 -2.96 9.13
CA MET A 31 2.31 -2.69 10.12
C MET A 31 2.39 -3.68 11.28
N SER A 32 2.57 -4.98 11.00
CA SER A 32 2.65 -6.02 12.04
C SER A 32 3.93 -5.91 12.87
N GLU A 33 5.06 -5.59 12.25
CA GLU A 33 6.36 -5.47 12.93
C GLU A 33 6.62 -4.06 13.48
N ALA A 34 5.69 -3.12 13.29
CA ALA A 34 5.83 -1.73 13.68
C ALA A 34 7.16 -1.13 13.13
N LYS A 35 7.34 -1.14 11.80
CA LYS A 35 8.55 -0.66 11.12
C LYS A 35 8.26 0.47 10.12
N VAL A 36 9.32 1.21 9.80
CA VAL A 36 9.33 2.20 8.72
C VAL A 36 9.96 1.54 7.49
N VAL A 37 9.27 1.61 6.36
CA VAL A 37 9.69 1.03 5.08
C VAL A 37 9.61 2.06 3.96
N LYS A 38 10.32 1.78 2.86
CA LYS A 38 10.24 2.55 1.61
C LYS A 38 9.45 1.74 0.60
N LEU A 39 8.45 2.34 -0.02
CA LEU A 39 7.63 1.73 -1.06
C LEU A 39 7.93 2.40 -2.39
N ALA A 40 8.22 1.60 -3.43
CA ALA A 40 8.27 2.08 -4.80
C ALA A 40 6.83 2.08 -5.35
N LEU A 41 6.29 3.27 -5.57
CA LEU A 41 4.92 3.47 -6.05
C LEU A 41 4.95 4.43 -7.25
N LEU A 42 3.78 4.64 -7.85
CA LEU A 42 3.58 5.56 -8.96
C LEU A 42 2.60 6.65 -8.53
N ALA A 43 2.90 7.90 -8.90
CA ALA A 43 1.94 9.00 -8.81
C ALA A 43 0.79 8.80 -9.83
N GLY A 44 -0.23 9.65 -9.76
CA GLY A 44 -1.42 9.53 -10.62
C GLY A 44 -1.12 9.58 -12.13
N ASP A 45 -0.01 10.18 -12.51
CA ASP A 45 0.52 10.35 -13.87
C ASP A 45 1.56 9.29 -14.27
N ASP A 46 1.66 8.17 -13.53
CA ASP A 46 2.66 7.11 -13.72
C ASP A 46 4.11 7.52 -13.43
N THR A 47 4.34 8.69 -12.83
CA THR A 47 5.67 9.09 -12.38
C THR A 47 6.14 8.20 -11.22
N PRO A 48 7.35 7.58 -11.29
CA PRO A 48 7.91 6.83 -10.17
C PRO A 48 8.12 7.69 -8.93
N ALA A 49 7.69 7.18 -7.78
CA ALA A 49 7.79 7.83 -6.49
C ALA A 49 8.26 6.85 -5.41
N THR A 50 9.07 7.34 -4.47
CA THR A 50 9.41 6.60 -3.25
C THR A 50 8.59 7.15 -2.10
N VAL A 51 7.71 6.32 -1.52
CA VAL A 51 6.88 6.70 -0.37
C VAL A 51 7.45 6.08 0.90
N ILE A 52 7.66 6.90 1.92
CA ILE A 52 8.04 6.41 3.25
C ILE A 52 6.75 6.05 4.00
N PHE A 53 6.58 4.76 4.28
CA PHE A 53 5.44 4.27 5.03
C PHE A 53 5.87 3.87 6.43
N ASN A 54 5.19 4.41 7.44
CA ASN A 54 5.47 4.12 8.84
C ASN A 54 4.35 3.25 9.43
N GLY A 55 4.57 1.94 9.44
CA GLY A 55 3.63 0.97 9.99
C GLY A 55 3.42 1.08 11.50
N ARG A 56 4.23 1.86 12.23
CA ARG A 56 4.01 2.14 13.67
C ARG A 56 2.83 3.07 13.92
N VAL A 57 2.55 3.96 12.97
CA VAL A 57 1.57 5.06 13.12
C VAL A 57 0.43 4.96 12.13
N ALA A 58 0.63 4.27 11.01
CA ALA A 58 -0.40 4.06 10.02
C ALA A 58 -1.56 3.26 10.63
N LEU A 59 -2.75 3.85 10.63
CA LEU A 59 -3.97 3.21 11.13
C LEU A 59 -4.60 2.29 10.09
N LEU A 60 -4.41 2.60 8.81
CA LEU A 60 -5.06 1.93 7.69
C LEU A 60 -4.20 2.01 6.43
N ALA A 61 -4.14 0.90 5.71
CA ALA A 61 -3.75 0.85 4.31
C ALA A 61 -4.78 0.03 3.54
N VAL A 62 -5.26 0.56 2.41
CA VAL A 62 -6.25 -0.13 1.56
C VAL A 62 -5.59 -0.49 0.24
N ILE A 63 -5.65 -1.76 -0.13
CA ILE A 63 -5.05 -2.26 -1.37
C ILE A 63 -6.19 -2.64 -2.31
N ASP A 64 -6.23 -1.96 -3.45
CA ASP A 64 -7.13 -2.27 -4.57
C ASP A 64 -6.31 -3.05 -5.60
N ASP A 65 -6.55 -4.35 -5.66
CA ASP A 65 -5.86 -5.27 -6.56
C ASP A 65 -6.47 -5.30 -7.96
N GLY A 66 -7.54 -4.52 -8.19
CA GLY A 66 -8.25 -4.41 -9.45
C GLY A 66 -9.17 -5.59 -9.77
N ALA A 67 -9.11 -6.69 -9.02
CA ALA A 67 -9.66 -7.97 -9.47
C ALA A 67 -11.17 -8.15 -9.19
N VAL A 68 -11.76 -7.48 -8.18
CA VAL A 68 -13.18 -7.65 -7.74
C VAL A 68 -13.63 -6.40 -6.93
N PRO A 69 -14.94 -6.03 -6.82
CA PRO A 69 -15.40 -4.74 -6.25
C PRO A 69 -15.16 -4.46 -4.75
N ARG A 70 -14.33 -5.24 -4.04
CA ARG A 70 -14.07 -5.01 -2.61
C ARG A 70 -12.57 -4.91 -2.33
N PRO A 71 -12.09 -3.73 -1.92
CA PRO A 71 -10.74 -3.56 -1.42
C PRO A 71 -10.50 -4.43 -0.19
N THR A 72 -9.30 -4.99 -0.07
CA THR A 72 -8.87 -5.69 1.15
C THR A 72 -8.44 -4.65 2.18
N GLU A 73 -9.15 -4.61 3.31
CA GLU A 73 -8.82 -3.77 4.45
C GLU A 73 -7.87 -4.51 5.40
N ILE A 74 -6.72 -3.90 5.73
CA ILE A 74 -5.78 -4.44 6.71
C ILE A 74 -5.73 -3.50 7.91
N SER A 75 -6.19 -3.97 9.07
CA SER A 75 -6.20 -3.22 10.33
C SER A 75 -5.01 -3.63 11.21
N GLY A 76 -4.29 -2.66 11.78
CA GLY A 76 -3.26 -2.94 12.79
C GLY A 76 -3.88 -3.20 14.17
N SER A 77 -3.60 -4.35 14.77
CA SER A 77 -4.04 -4.68 16.14
C SER A 77 -3.16 -3.96 17.18
N ARG A 78 -3.78 -3.12 18.02
CA ARG A 78 -3.16 -2.63 19.27
C ARG A 78 -3.41 -3.67 20.38
N THR A 79 -2.36 -4.35 20.81
CA THR A 79 -2.27 -4.97 22.15
C THR A 79 -1.60 -4.02 23.13
#